data_AF-A0A2M8QA30-F1
#
_entry.id   AF-A0A2M8QA30-F1
#
_cell.length_a   1.000
_cell.length_b   1.000
_cell.length_c   1.000
_cell.angle_alpha   90.00
_cell.angle_beta   90.00
_cell.angle_gamma   90.00
#
_symmetry.space_group_name_H-M   'P 1'
#
loop_
_entity.id
_entity.type
_entity.pdbx_description
1 polymer ?
#
loop_
_entity_poly.entity_id
_entity_poly.type
_entity_poly.pdbx_seq_one_letter_code
_entity_poly.pdbx_strand_id
1 'polypeptide(L)'
;MAQSHAPHGFDRISLPPAVNHLLVWFSIGALLLALPLAFNIASRLQAEARMRAEVERMTQEVNAAETKLAGLRAALGYARSEAFAEEWARARARWSKDGEVIVVPPMMRKPSHLWWESFLK
;
A
#
# COMPACT_ATOMS: atom_id res chain seq x y z
N MET A 1 -35.10 -5.55 75.19
CA MET A 1 -35.52 -6.28 73.97
C MET A 1 -34.44 -6.09 72.91
N ALA A 2 -33.54 -7.05 72.75
CA ALA A 2 -32.59 -7.08 71.63
C ALA A 2 -32.08 -8.52 71.46
N GLN A 3 -32.64 -9.25 70.50
CA GLN A 3 -32.00 -10.44 69.96
C GLN A 3 -31.54 -10.11 68.54
N SER A 4 -30.23 -9.99 68.39
CA SER A 4 -29.51 -9.84 67.13
C SER A 4 -29.49 -11.21 66.44
N HIS A 5 -30.24 -11.34 65.35
CA HIS A 5 -30.12 -12.47 64.44
C HIS A 5 -28.95 -12.21 63.48
N ALA A 6 -27.87 -12.99 63.63
CA ALA A 6 -26.82 -13.12 62.63
C ALA A 6 -27.02 -14.43 61.83
N PRO A 7 -26.59 -14.46 60.55
CA PRO A 7 -27.28 -15.17 59.49
C PRO A 7 -26.85 -16.62 59.31
N HIS A 8 -27.77 -17.39 58.71
CA HIS A 8 -27.62 -18.76 58.23
C HIS A 8 -26.26 -19.01 57.58
N GLY A 9 -25.49 -19.91 58.21
CA GLY A 9 -24.28 -20.46 57.62
C GLY A 9 -24.64 -21.19 56.33
N PHE A 10 -23.99 -20.78 55.23
CA PHE A 10 -23.97 -21.55 54.01
C PHE A 10 -23.25 -22.87 54.29
N ASP A 11 -24.02 -23.95 54.46
CA ASP A 11 -23.48 -25.31 54.49
C ASP A 11 -22.70 -25.55 53.20
N ARG A 12 -21.37 -25.57 53.33
CA ARG A 12 -20.50 -25.96 52.22
C ARG A 12 -20.78 -27.42 51.96
N ILE A 13 -21.47 -27.73 50.87
CA ILE A 13 -21.66 -29.10 50.40
C ILE A 13 -20.26 -29.66 50.09
N SER A 14 -19.65 -30.32 51.08
CA SER A 14 -18.38 -30.99 50.95
C SER A 14 -18.65 -32.34 50.28
N LEU A 15 -18.39 -32.42 48.98
CA LEU A 15 -18.43 -33.69 48.27
C LEU A 15 -17.39 -34.65 48.86
N PRO A 16 -17.66 -35.97 48.87
CA PRO A 16 -16.71 -36.95 49.36
C PRO A 16 -15.38 -36.86 48.57
N PRO A 17 -14.22 -37.03 49.23
CA PRO A 17 -12.90 -36.76 48.65
C PRO A 17 -12.61 -37.56 47.37
N ALA A 18 -13.21 -38.75 47.23
CA ALA A 18 -13.10 -39.58 46.03
C ALA A 18 -13.78 -38.95 44.80
N VAL A 19 -14.92 -38.28 44.97
CA VAL A 19 -15.63 -37.60 43.88
C VAL A 19 -14.87 -36.36 43.40
N ASN A 20 -14.24 -35.64 44.33
CA ASN A 20 -13.43 -34.47 44.01
C ASN A 20 -12.18 -34.86 43.20
N HIS A 21 -11.54 -35.98 43.56
CA HIS A 21 -10.36 -36.48 42.86
C HIS A 21 -10.70 -36.95 41.43
N LEU A 22 -11.84 -37.63 41.24
CA LEU A 22 -12.32 -38.03 39.90
C LEU A 22 -12.64 -36.84 39.00
N LEU A 23 -13.29 -35.81 39.54
CA LEU A 23 -13.57 -34.56 38.82
C LEU A 23 -12.28 -33.86 38.38
N VAL A 24 -11.28 -33.78 39.26
CA VAL A 24 -9.97 -33.20 38.94
C VAL A 24 -9.29 -33.94 37.79
N TRP A 25 -9.23 -35.28 37.84
CA TRP A 25 -8.64 -36.07 36.75
C TRP A 25 -9.42 -35.94 35.44
N PHE A 26 -10.74 -35.88 35.50
CA PHE A 26 -11.57 -35.67 34.31
C PHE A 26 -11.32 -34.29 33.69
N SER A 27 -11.24 -33.24 34.50
CA SER A 27 -10.89 -31.89 34.02
C SER A 27 -9.49 -31.84 33.41
N ILE A 28 -8.51 -32.52 34.01
CA ILE A 28 -7.15 -32.62 33.46
C ILE A 28 -7.17 -33.35 32.11
N GLY A 29 -7.86 -34.49 32.03
CA GLY A 29 -8.00 -35.26 30.78
C GLY A 29 -8.68 -34.45 29.67
N ALA A 30 -9.76 -33.76 29.99
CA ALA A 30 -10.46 -32.88 29.06
C ALA A 30 -9.56 -31.72 28.58
N LEU A 31 -8.78 -31.12 29.49
CA LEU A 31 -7.87 -30.04 29.15
C LEU A 31 -6.73 -30.53 28.24
N LEU A 32 -6.18 -31.71 28.52
CA LEU A 32 -5.14 -32.33 27.70
C LEU A 32 -5.63 -32.67 26.29
N LEU A 33 -6.91 -33.03 26.13
CA LEU A 33 -7.50 -33.23 24.80
C LEU A 33 -7.82 -31.90 24.09
N ALA A 34 -8.28 -30.89 24.83
CA ALA A 34 -8.72 -29.62 24.25
C ALA A 34 -7.56 -28.75 23.76
N LEU A 35 -6.41 -28.75 24.46
CA LEU A 35 -5.24 -27.95 24.10
C LEU A 35 -4.73 -28.19 22.67
N PRO A 36 -4.40 -29.42 22.25
CA PRO A 36 -3.87 -29.67 20.91
C PRO A 36 -4.92 -29.36 19.83
N LEU A 37 -6.21 -29.55 20.13
CA LEU A 37 -7.29 -29.24 19.20
C LEU A 37 -7.41 -27.73 18.96
N ALA A 38 -7.38 -26.94 20.04
CA ALA A 38 -7.38 -25.48 19.97
C ALA A 38 -6.15 -24.95 19.22
N PHE A 39 -4.97 -25.54 19.46
CA PHE A 39 -3.74 -25.17 18.76
C PHE A 39 -3.81 -25.45 17.26
N ASN A 40 -4.35 -26.60 16.85
CA ASN A 40 -4.52 -26.96 15.44
C ASN A 40 -5.50 -26.04 14.70
N ILE A 41 -6.58 -25.60 15.37
CA ILE A 41 -7.52 -24.64 14.79
C ILE A 41 -6.85 -23.28 14.64
N ALA A 42 -6.14 -22.81 15.67
CA ALA A 42 -5.43 -21.53 15.64
C ALA A 42 -4.35 -21.50 14.54
N SER A 43 -3.59 -22.58 14.37
CA SER A 43 -2.55 -22.66 13.35
C SER A 43 -3.11 -22.66 11.93
N ARG A 44 -4.24 -23.34 11.69
CA ARG A 44 -4.96 -23.29 10.40
C ARG A 44 -5.45 -21.89 10.06
N LEU A 45 -6.08 -21.21 11.01
CA LEU A 45 -6.54 -19.83 10.80
C LEU A 45 -5.39 -18.87 10.52
N GLN A 46 -4.25 -19.02 11.20
CA GLN A 46 -3.06 -18.21 10.92
C GLN A 46 -2.48 -18.50 9.53
N ALA A 47 -2.47 -19.77 9.10
CA ALA A 47 -2.00 -20.14 7.76
C ALA A 47 -2.90 -19.53 6.67
N GLU A 48 -4.22 -19.60 6.84
CA GLU A 48 -5.18 -18.96 5.93
C GLU A 48 -5.02 -17.44 5.91
N ALA A 49 -4.88 -16.80 7.08
CA ALA A 49 -4.67 -15.36 7.16
C ALA A 49 -3.39 -14.92 6.45
N ARG A 50 -2.28 -15.66 6.61
CA ARG A 50 -1.02 -15.40 5.90
C ARG A 50 -1.18 -15.56 4.40
N MET A 51 -1.84 -16.64 3.95
CA MET A 51 -2.09 -16.85 2.53
C MET A 51 -2.95 -15.74 1.93
N ARG A 52 -4.00 -15.29 2.63
CA ARG A 52 -4.84 -14.17 2.18
C ARG A 52 -4.05 -12.86 2.08
N ALA A 53 -3.23 -12.54 3.09
CA ALA A 53 -2.39 -11.36 3.05
C ALA A 53 -1.39 -11.40 1.89
N GLU A 54 -0.83 -12.57 1.60
CA GLU A 54 0.09 -12.75 0.49
C GLU A 54 -0.60 -12.61 -0.88
N VAL A 55 -1.80 -13.18 -1.03
CA VAL A 55 -2.63 -13.01 -2.22
C VAL A 55 -2.99 -11.54 -2.42
N GLU A 56 -3.35 -10.82 -1.36
CA GLU A 56 -3.66 -9.39 -1.43
C GLU A 56 -2.44 -8.56 -1.83
N ARG A 57 -1.26 -8.86 -1.25
CA ARG A 57 0.02 -8.24 -1.65
C ARG A 57 0.32 -8.48 -3.13
N MET A 58 0.24 -9.73 -3.59
CA MET A 58 0.48 -10.07 -5.00
C MET A 58 -0.51 -9.37 -5.94
N THR A 59 -1.79 -9.30 -5.54
CA THR A 59 -2.83 -8.61 -6.33
C THR A 59 -2.52 -7.12 -6.47
N GLN A 60 -2.08 -6.48 -5.39
CA GLN A 60 -1.65 -5.07 -5.44
C GLN A 60 -0.45 -4.87 -6.36
N GLU A 61 0.54 -5.76 -6.31
CA GLU A 61 1.73 -5.70 -7.18
C GLU A 61 1.38 -5.87 -8.66
N VAL A 62 0.47 -6.80 -8.98
CA VAL A 62 -0.03 -7.00 -10.34
C VAL A 62 -0.76 -5.76 -10.82
N ASN A 63 -1.70 -5.22 -10.04
CA ASN A 63 -2.44 -4.01 -10.41
C ASN A 63 -1.51 -2.82 -10.66
N ALA A 64 -0.48 -2.66 -9.82
CA ALA A 64 0.51 -1.59 -10.00
C ALA A 64 1.35 -1.80 -11.28
N ALA A 65 1.74 -3.04 -11.57
CA ALA A 65 2.47 -3.38 -12.80
C ALA A 65 1.63 -3.16 -14.06
N GLU A 66 0.36 -3.56 -14.04
CA GLU A 66 -0.58 -3.35 -15.16
C GLU A 66 -0.81 -1.87 -15.42
N THR A 67 -0.98 -1.06 -14.37
CA THR A 67 -1.12 0.40 -14.48
C THR A 67 0.12 1.01 -15.13
N LYS A 68 1.33 0.61 -14.70
CA LYS A 68 2.59 1.05 -15.31
C LYS A 68 2.69 0.64 -16.78
N LEU A 69 2.33 -0.61 -17.09
CA LEU A 69 2.35 -1.13 -18.45
C LEU A 69 1.40 -0.36 -19.36
N ALA A 70 0.18 -0.04 -18.89
CA ALA A 70 -0.78 0.76 -19.62
C ALA A 70 -0.22 2.18 -19.90
N GLY A 71 0.37 2.83 -18.90
CA GLY A 71 1.02 4.13 -19.06
C GLY A 71 2.17 4.09 -20.07
N LEU A 72 3.04 3.09 -19.98
CA LEU A 72 4.14 2.90 -20.93
C LEU A 72 3.65 2.65 -22.36
N ARG A 73 2.60 1.84 -22.53
CA ARG A 73 1.99 1.62 -23.84
C ARG A 73 1.39 2.90 -24.42
N ALA A 74 0.72 3.72 -23.60
CA ALA A 74 0.21 5.00 -24.03
C ALA A 74 1.33 5.96 -24.46
N ALA A 75 2.40 6.05 -23.67
CA ALA A 75 3.57 6.86 -24.00
C ALA A 75 4.24 6.41 -25.30
N LEU A 76 4.37 5.10 -25.49
CA LEU A 76 4.95 4.50 -26.70
C LEU A 76 4.04 4.74 -27.92
N GLY A 77 2.72 4.65 -27.75
CA GLY A 77 1.74 5.00 -28.77
C GLY A 77 1.86 6.46 -29.21
N TYR A 78 1.96 7.39 -28.25
CA TYR A 78 2.18 8.80 -28.53
C TYR A 78 3.52 9.04 -29.24
N ALA A 79 4.62 8.44 -28.77
CA ALA A 79 5.93 8.57 -29.41
C ALA A 79 5.97 8.04 -30.85
N ARG A 80 5.09 7.09 -31.21
CA ARG A 80 4.94 6.58 -32.57
C ARG A 80 3.98 7.40 -33.43
N SER A 81 3.26 8.35 -32.85
CA SER A 81 2.27 9.15 -33.57
C SER A 81 2.93 10.26 -34.40
N GLU A 82 2.24 10.67 -35.46
CA GLU A 82 2.65 11.84 -36.27
C GLU A 82 2.66 13.13 -35.45
N ALA A 83 1.78 13.25 -34.44
CA ALA A 83 1.74 14.40 -33.54
C ALA A 83 3.07 14.59 -32.79
N PHE A 84 3.67 13.50 -32.32
CA PHE A 84 5.01 13.55 -31.71
C PHE A 84 6.08 13.94 -32.72
N ALA A 85 6.01 13.41 -33.95
CA ALA A 85 6.95 13.78 -35.01
C ALA A 85 6.86 15.28 -35.36
N GLU A 86 5.65 15.83 -35.46
CA GLU A 86 5.42 17.24 -35.74
C GLU A 86 5.86 18.14 -34.57
N GLU A 87 5.56 17.76 -33.34
CA GLU A 87 6.01 18.49 -32.15
C GLU A 87 7.55 18.49 -32.04
N TRP A 88 8.18 17.34 -32.26
CA TRP A 88 9.64 17.25 -32.31
C TRP A 88 10.24 18.07 -33.45
N ALA A 89 9.65 18.01 -34.64
CA ALA A 89 10.08 18.77 -35.81
C ALA A 89 10.07 20.28 -35.53
N ARG A 90 9.01 20.79 -34.90
CA ARG A 90 8.91 22.22 -34.58
C ARG A 90 9.77 22.63 -33.39
N ALA A 91 9.69 21.90 -32.27
CA ALA A 91 10.33 22.29 -31.02
C ALA A 91 11.85 22.04 -31.01
N ARG A 92 12.29 20.92 -31.60
CA ARG A 92 13.69 20.48 -31.54
C ARG A 92 14.44 20.75 -32.83
N ALA A 93 13.86 20.38 -33.98
CA ALA A 93 14.51 20.54 -35.27
C ALA A 93 14.30 21.93 -35.89
N ARG A 94 13.33 22.70 -35.38
CA ARG A 94 12.88 23.99 -35.95
C ARG A 94 12.54 23.91 -37.44
N TRP A 95 12.01 22.76 -37.85
CA TRP A 95 11.53 22.54 -39.21
C TRP A 95 10.15 23.16 -39.38
N SER A 96 9.92 23.81 -40.52
CA SER A 96 8.59 24.29 -40.91
C SER A 96 7.92 23.29 -41.82
N LYS A 97 6.59 23.34 -41.85
CA LYS A 97 5.80 22.54 -42.78
C LYS A 97 5.91 23.13 -44.20
N ASP A 98 5.64 22.31 -45.20
CA ASP A 98 5.63 22.76 -46.58
C ASP A 98 4.55 23.84 -46.78
N GLY A 99 4.93 24.97 -47.38
CA GLY A 99 4.07 26.17 -47.50
C GLY A 99 4.06 27.14 -46.31
N GLU A 100 4.82 26.88 -45.24
CA GLU A 100 4.91 27.76 -44.06
C GLU A 100 6.11 28.72 -44.17
N VAL A 101 5.91 30.01 -43.85
CA VAL A 101 6.96 31.04 -43.95
C VAL A 101 7.69 31.16 -42.61
N ILE A 102 8.95 30.72 -42.56
CA ILE A 102 9.81 30.93 -41.39
C ILE A 102 10.26 32.40 -41.34
N VAL A 103 9.74 33.14 -40.36
CA VAL A 103 10.25 34.49 -40.06
C VAL A 103 11.40 34.37 -39.05
N VAL A 104 12.63 34.45 -39.54
CA VAL A 104 13.80 34.59 -38.66
C VAL A 104 13.98 36.08 -38.36
N PRO A 105 13.79 36.54 -37.11
CA PRO A 105 14.07 37.93 -36.78
C PRO A 105 15.55 38.22 -37.05
N PRO A 106 15.88 39.38 -37.66
CA PRO A 106 17.26 39.74 -37.92
C PRO A 106 18.01 39.75 -36.59
N MET A 107 19.19 39.11 -36.55
CA MET A 107 20.06 39.25 -35.39
C MET A 107 20.32 40.75 -35.22
N MET A 108 19.80 41.34 -34.14
CA MET A 108 20.19 42.69 -33.75
C MET A 108 21.70 42.66 -33.56
N ARG A 109 22.43 43.15 -34.56
CA ARG A 109 23.87 43.36 -34.46
C ARG A 109 24.04 44.33 -33.30
N LYS A 110 24.52 43.82 -32.16
CA LYS A 110 24.80 44.64 -30.97
C LYS A 110 25.69 45.79 -31.45
N PRO A 111 25.27 47.06 -31.33
CA PRO A 111 26.04 48.16 -31.88
C PRO A 111 27.42 48.13 -31.22
N SER A 112 28.46 48.08 -32.06
CA SER A 112 29.86 48.07 -31.62
C SER A 112 30.34 49.43 -31.12
N HIS A 113 29.50 50.47 -31.19
CA HIS A 113 29.77 51.72 -30.51
C HIS A 113 29.61 51.47 -29.02
N LEU A 114 30.73 51.53 -28.30
CA LEU A 114 30.71 51.49 -26.87
C LEU A 114 30.31 52.89 -26.40
N TRP A 115 29.28 52.94 -25.56
CA TRP A 115 28.70 54.17 -25.00
C TRP A 115 29.71 55.11 -24.32
N TRP A 116 30.95 54.71 -24.09
CA TRP A 116 31.98 55.57 -23.50
C TRP A 116 32.72 56.42 -24.54
N GLU A 117 32.70 56.06 -25.83
CA GLU A 117 33.33 56.85 -26.90
C GLU A 117 32.66 58.21 -27.10
N SER A 118 31.38 58.32 -26.74
CA SER A 118 30.60 59.56 -26.76
C SER A 118 31.02 60.59 -25.71
N PHE A 119 31.74 60.17 -24.66
CA PHE A 119 32.14 61.03 -23.54
C PHE A 119 33.53 61.66 -23.70
N LEU A 120 34.31 61.24 -24.71
CA LEU A 120 35.69 61.69 -24.92
C LEU A 120 35.84 62.74 -26.04
N LYS A 121 34.73 63.30 -26.54
CA LYS A 121 34.70 64.45 -27.47
C LYS A 121 34.14 65.68 -26.77
#